data_AF-A0A2H6EB58-F1
#
_entry.id   AF-A0A2H6EB58-F1
#
_cell.length_a   1.000
_cell.length_b   1.000
_cell.length_c   1.000
_cell.angle_alpha   90.00
_cell.angle_beta   90.00
_cell.angle_gamma   90.00
#
_symmetry.space_group_name_H-M   'P 1'
#
loop_
_entity.id
_entity.type
_entity.pdbx_description
1 polymer ?
#
loop_
_entity_poly.entity_id
_entity_poly.type
_entity_poly.pdbx_seq_one_letter_code
_entity_poly.pdbx_strand_id
1 'polypeptide(L)'
;MLEQKNISFYTILCNFGANPIDVNVLIESCTRIAVTHLKLIYSRIQKLLISDSLSLEDLAIDSIARLFAVSPEYNKTPIENAFHNWQPKISNEDEAIYFINKIVSNRVEQHVNKMLRNSDPFFAKILTTVEHYINKSSCKKLNHFGRICVVNENIFEITDTVINDDEFSVLPANLFLENKELFPNLFNFLSEETEHFPAIPLNSLVYKLKYLNVQSFTASEITASHLPKIEIEEIVCAGLNSTLKKLGSDYIARYKISDEDGDLFKKALTDIAEDLKNGGVSPGLYKYLQKHSEELSKEDYRKKYHNILEYLLKLMKNEIGEMLAGKKM
;
A
#
# COMPACT_ATOMS: atom_id res chain seq x y z
N MET A 1 -40.58 -6.06 -11.61
CA MET A 1 -40.34 -4.66 -12.01
C MET A 1 -40.10 -3.86 -10.74
N LEU A 2 -38.84 -3.70 -10.33
CA LEU A 2 -38.46 -2.74 -9.29
C LEU A 2 -38.24 -1.41 -10.03
N GLU A 3 -39.12 -0.45 -9.80
CA GLU A 3 -38.91 0.91 -10.25
C GLU A 3 -37.55 1.39 -9.74
N GLN A 4 -36.64 1.72 -10.66
CA GLN A 4 -35.44 2.47 -10.34
C GLN A 4 -35.89 3.85 -9.87
N LYS A 5 -36.16 3.98 -8.57
CA LYS A 5 -36.12 5.29 -7.90
C LYS A 5 -34.75 5.88 -8.26
N ASN A 6 -34.73 7.02 -8.93
CA ASN A 6 -33.52 7.83 -9.03
C ASN A 6 -33.10 8.16 -7.61
N ILE A 7 -32.11 7.44 -7.12
CA ILE A 7 -31.54 7.63 -5.79
C ILE A 7 -30.77 8.95 -5.85
N SER A 8 -31.22 9.95 -5.08
CA SER A 8 -30.50 11.20 -4.91
C SER A 8 -29.53 11.06 -3.74
N PHE A 9 -28.23 10.98 -4.02
CA PHE A 9 -27.20 11.00 -3.01
C PHE A 9 -27.23 12.28 -2.18
N TYR A 10 -27.57 13.42 -2.79
CA TYR A 10 -27.73 14.67 -2.06
C TYR A 10 -28.80 14.53 -0.97
N THR A 11 -29.96 13.96 -1.31
CA THR A 11 -31.06 13.76 -0.35
C THR A 11 -30.68 12.79 0.77
N ILE A 12 -29.96 11.71 0.44
CA ILE A 12 -29.47 10.74 1.42
C ILE A 12 -28.46 11.39 2.38
N LEU A 13 -27.51 12.16 1.86
CA LEU A 13 -26.48 12.82 2.66
C LEU A 13 -27.08 13.92 3.56
N CYS A 14 -28.06 14.69 3.07
CA CYS A 14 -28.77 15.67 3.88
C CYS A 14 -29.55 15.06 5.05
N ASN A 15 -30.07 13.83 4.88
CA ASN A 15 -30.87 13.12 5.88
C ASN A 15 -30.15 11.86 6.39
N PHE A 16 -28.83 11.91 6.49
CA PHE A 16 -28.02 10.75 6.82
C PHE A 16 -28.46 10.12 8.15
N GLY A 17 -28.69 8.80 8.15
CA GLY A 17 -29.13 8.06 9.34
C GLY A 17 -30.63 8.10 9.62
N ALA A 18 -31.44 8.87 8.89
CA ALA A 18 -32.89 8.91 9.07
C ALA A 18 -33.59 7.61 8.62
N ASN A 19 -33.02 6.92 7.63
CA ASN A 19 -33.54 5.67 7.08
C ASN A 19 -32.40 4.67 6.83
N PRO A 20 -32.41 3.49 7.48
CA PRO A 20 -31.40 2.46 7.28
C PRO A 20 -31.25 1.99 5.83
N ILE A 21 -32.35 2.00 5.05
CA ILE A 21 -32.33 1.59 3.64
C ILE A 21 -31.47 2.56 2.82
N ASP A 22 -31.63 3.86 3.03
CA ASP A 22 -30.90 4.89 2.30
C ASP A 22 -29.40 4.85 2.63
N VAL A 23 -29.05 4.55 3.89
CA VAL A 23 -27.66 4.34 4.30
C VAL A 23 -27.05 3.12 3.61
N ASN A 24 -27.78 2.00 3.53
CA ASN A 24 -27.31 0.80 2.83
C ASN A 24 -27.10 1.05 1.33
N VAL A 25 -28.01 1.78 0.68
CA VAL A 25 -27.89 2.17 -0.73
C VAL A 25 -26.63 3.02 -0.97
N LEU A 26 -26.33 3.94 -0.06
CA LEU A 26 -25.11 4.75 -0.11
C LEU A 26 -23.86 3.89 0.10
N ILE A 27 -23.87 2.95 1.06
CA ILE A 27 -22.76 2.01 1.30
C ILE A 27 -22.49 1.19 0.04
N GLU A 28 -23.51 0.57 -0.56
CA GLU A 28 -23.36 -0.22 -1.79
C GLU A 28 -22.77 0.60 -2.95
N SER A 29 -23.21 1.85 -3.09
CA SER A 29 -22.71 2.76 -4.12
C SER A 29 -21.26 3.16 -3.88
N CYS A 30 -20.90 3.48 -2.64
CA CYS A 30 -19.52 3.72 -2.24
C CYS A 30 -18.63 2.48 -2.46
N THR A 31 -19.12 1.28 -2.19
CA THR A 31 -18.39 0.03 -2.46
C THR A 31 -18.12 -0.14 -3.94
N ARG A 32 -19.11 0.09 -4.82
CA ARG A 32 -18.92 0.01 -6.28
C ARG A 32 -17.89 1.02 -6.79
N ILE A 33 -17.92 2.25 -6.27
CA ILE A 33 -16.94 3.29 -6.58
C ILE A 33 -15.55 2.85 -6.10
N ALA A 34 -15.44 2.34 -4.87
CA ALA A 34 -14.19 1.83 -4.31
C ALA A 34 -13.60 0.67 -5.11
N VAL A 35 -14.41 -0.30 -5.53
CA VAL A 35 -14.00 -1.39 -6.42
C VAL A 35 -13.45 -0.84 -7.74
N THR A 36 -14.09 0.17 -8.32
CA THR A 36 -13.64 0.80 -9.56
C THR A 36 -12.27 1.47 -9.38
N HIS A 37 -12.08 2.23 -8.30
CA HIS A 37 -10.77 2.81 -7.98
C HIS A 37 -9.71 1.74 -7.73
N LEU A 38 -10.04 0.68 -6.98
CA LEU A 38 -9.13 -0.44 -6.76
C LEU A 38 -8.77 -1.13 -8.07
N LYS A 39 -9.72 -1.28 -9.02
CA LYS A 39 -9.49 -1.80 -10.38
C LYS A 39 -8.51 -0.94 -11.18
N LEU A 40 -8.58 0.38 -11.04
CA LEU A 40 -7.64 1.31 -11.70
C LEU A 40 -6.23 1.31 -11.08
N ILE A 41 -6.13 0.92 -9.81
CA ILE A 41 -4.87 0.76 -9.07
C ILE A 41 -4.40 -0.72 -9.10
N TYR A 42 -5.19 -1.61 -9.70
CA TYR A 42 -5.15 -3.07 -9.55
C TYR A 42 -3.88 -3.74 -10.05
N SER A 43 -3.34 -3.27 -11.18
CA SER A 43 -2.09 -3.79 -11.75
C SER A 43 -0.93 -3.73 -10.75
N ARG A 44 -0.95 -2.75 -9.83
CA ARG A 44 0.07 -2.53 -8.80
C ARG A 44 -0.08 -3.44 -7.58
N ILE A 45 -1.31 -3.85 -7.28
CA ILE A 45 -1.69 -4.51 -6.02
C ILE A 45 -1.70 -6.04 -6.15
N GLN A 46 -1.86 -6.56 -7.37
CA GLN A 46 -2.10 -7.98 -7.62
C GLN A 46 -1.01 -8.91 -7.05
N LYS A 47 0.27 -8.53 -7.11
CA LYS A 47 1.35 -9.35 -6.54
C LYS A 47 1.41 -9.33 -5.01
N LEU A 48 0.85 -8.30 -4.38
CA LEU A 48 1.06 -8.03 -2.96
C LEU A 48 -0.15 -8.22 -2.08
N LEU A 49 -1.37 -7.96 -2.55
CA LEU A 49 -2.54 -7.89 -1.65
C LEU A 49 -3.71 -8.80 -2.05
N ILE A 50 -3.70 -9.38 -3.26
CA ILE A 50 -4.79 -10.26 -3.71
C ILE A 50 -4.28 -11.69 -3.69
N SER A 51 -4.54 -12.36 -2.57
CA SER A 51 -4.44 -13.82 -2.45
C SER A 51 -5.83 -14.43 -2.66
N ASP A 52 -5.91 -15.75 -2.89
CA ASP A 52 -7.18 -16.51 -2.98
C ASP A 52 -8.09 -16.39 -1.74
N SER A 53 -7.68 -15.63 -0.71
CA SER A 53 -8.45 -15.38 0.51
C SER A 53 -9.04 -13.97 0.62
N LEU A 54 -8.68 -13.02 -0.26
CA LEU A 54 -9.16 -11.63 -0.17
C LEU A 54 -9.61 -11.13 -1.55
N SER A 55 -10.91 -10.90 -1.71
CA SER A 55 -11.48 -10.39 -2.95
C SER A 55 -11.30 -8.86 -3.08
N LEU A 56 -11.50 -8.35 -4.30
CA LEU A 56 -11.56 -6.90 -4.52
C LEU A 56 -12.72 -6.26 -3.77
N GLU A 57 -13.85 -6.95 -3.67
CA GLU A 57 -14.99 -6.45 -2.89
C GLU A 57 -14.63 -6.35 -1.40
N ASP A 58 -13.95 -7.35 -0.84
CA ASP A 58 -13.51 -7.32 0.57
C ASP A 58 -12.60 -6.11 0.83
N LEU A 59 -11.62 -5.90 -0.05
CA LEU A 59 -10.72 -4.74 0.02
C LEU A 59 -11.47 -3.41 -0.11
N ALA A 60 -12.47 -3.34 -0.99
CA ALA A 60 -13.29 -2.14 -1.16
C ALA A 60 -14.09 -1.83 0.11
N ILE A 61 -14.72 -2.85 0.70
CA ILE A 61 -15.48 -2.74 1.95
C ILE A 61 -14.57 -2.26 3.08
N ASP A 62 -13.40 -2.90 3.28
CA ASP A 62 -12.45 -2.51 4.31
C ASP A 62 -11.91 -1.09 4.13
N SER A 63 -11.73 -0.65 2.88
CA SER A 63 -11.28 0.69 2.55
C SER A 63 -12.26 1.77 3.00
N ILE A 64 -13.57 1.52 2.85
CA ILE A 64 -14.61 2.51 3.15
C ILE A 64 -15.28 2.31 4.50
N ALA A 65 -15.11 1.17 5.18
CA ALA A 65 -15.83 0.83 6.41
C ALA A 65 -15.75 1.94 7.47
N ARG A 66 -14.57 2.58 7.60
CA ARG A 66 -14.34 3.68 8.54
C ARG A 66 -15.12 4.95 8.22
N LEU A 67 -15.62 5.14 7.00
CA LEU A 67 -16.48 6.28 6.66
C LEU A 67 -17.85 6.21 7.36
N PHE A 68 -18.31 4.99 7.63
CA PHE A 68 -19.63 4.71 8.18
C PHE A 68 -19.61 4.30 9.66
N ALA A 69 -18.43 4.09 10.23
CA ALA A 69 -18.26 3.86 11.66
C ALA A 69 -18.51 5.16 12.45
N VAL A 70 -19.37 5.12 13.46
CA VAL A 70 -19.65 6.28 14.32
C VAL A 70 -18.37 6.67 15.07
N SER A 71 -18.00 7.96 15.01
CA SER A 71 -16.89 8.47 15.80
C SER A 71 -17.31 8.63 17.26
N PRO A 72 -16.53 8.11 18.23
CA PRO A 72 -16.81 8.30 19.66
C PRO A 72 -16.86 9.77 20.09
N GLU A 73 -16.12 10.65 19.40
CA GLU A 73 -15.98 12.06 19.79
C GLU A 73 -17.16 12.94 19.34
N TYR A 74 -17.80 12.60 18.22
CA TYR A 74 -18.78 13.50 17.58
C TYR A 74 -20.17 12.88 17.43
N ASN A 75 -20.35 11.61 17.82
CA ASN A 75 -21.58 10.85 17.60
C ASN A 75 -22.12 10.92 16.15
N LYS A 76 -21.20 11.16 15.21
CA LYS A 76 -21.44 11.29 13.76
C LYS A 76 -20.46 10.40 13.02
N THR A 77 -20.86 9.98 11.83
CA THR A 77 -19.96 9.23 10.95
C THR A 77 -18.98 10.18 10.24
N PRO A 78 -17.76 9.74 9.88
CA PRO A 78 -16.84 10.57 9.13
C PRO A 78 -17.37 11.08 7.79
N ILE A 79 -18.23 10.32 7.08
CA ILE A 79 -18.85 10.79 5.83
C ILE A 79 -19.84 11.92 6.07
N GLU A 80 -20.67 11.81 7.12
CA GLU A 80 -21.61 12.87 7.53
C GLU A 80 -20.85 14.14 7.94
N ASN A 81 -19.80 13.98 8.76
CA ASN A 81 -18.98 15.12 9.18
C ASN A 81 -18.26 15.79 8.00
N ALA A 82 -17.74 15.01 7.05
CA ALA A 82 -17.08 15.53 5.87
C ALA A 82 -18.05 16.27 4.94
N PHE A 83 -19.28 15.76 4.78
CA PHE A 83 -20.32 16.40 3.98
C PHE A 83 -20.69 17.79 4.52
N HIS A 84 -20.92 17.90 5.83
CA HIS A 84 -21.29 19.17 6.46
C HIS A 84 -20.19 20.23 6.44
N ASN A 85 -18.93 19.80 6.46
CA ASN A 85 -17.77 20.70 6.46
C ASN A 85 -17.18 20.93 5.06
N TRP A 86 -17.79 20.37 4.01
CA TRP A 86 -17.28 20.50 2.64
C TRP A 86 -17.36 21.93 2.13
N GLN A 87 -16.32 22.38 1.43
CA GLN A 87 -16.24 23.71 0.84
C GLN A 87 -15.85 23.62 -0.65
N PRO A 88 -16.63 24.24 -1.57
CA PRO A 88 -17.88 24.96 -1.32
C PRO A 88 -19.01 24.03 -0.84
N LYS A 89 -20.04 24.59 -0.17
CA LYS A 89 -21.15 23.79 0.37
C LYS A 89 -21.88 23.07 -0.76
N ILE A 90 -22.06 21.76 -0.59
CA ILE A 90 -22.79 20.91 -1.53
C ILE A 90 -24.26 21.29 -1.52
N SER A 91 -24.82 21.53 -2.70
CA SER A 91 -26.15 22.10 -2.92
C SER A 91 -27.00 21.32 -3.91
N ASN A 92 -26.38 20.46 -4.73
CA ASN A 92 -27.04 19.70 -5.79
C ASN A 92 -26.49 18.27 -5.89
N GLU A 93 -27.13 17.47 -6.74
CA GLU A 93 -26.82 16.06 -6.93
C GLU A 93 -25.44 15.84 -7.56
N ASP A 94 -25.04 16.65 -8.55
CA ASP A 94 -23.74 16.52 -9.22
C ASP A 94 -22.58 16.80 -8.24
N GLU A 95 -22.72 17.82 -7.40
CA GLU A 95 -21.78 18.12 -6.32
C GLU A 95 -21.72 17.01 -5.28
N ALA A 96 -22.87 16.37 -4.96
CA ALA A 96 -22.91 15.22 -4.05
C ALA A 96 -22.21 13.99 -4.64
N ILE A 97 -22.43 13.71 -5.94
CA ILE A 97 -21.72 12.64 -6.67
C ILE A 97 -20.22 12.91 -6.68
N TYR A 98 -19.80 14.14 -6.97
CA TYR A 98 -18.40 14.54 -6.95
C TYR A 98 -17.78 14.35 -5.56
N PHE A 99 -18.48 14.80 -4.52
CA PHE A 99 -18.07 14.61 -3.12
C PHE A 99 -17.88 13.13 -2.77
N ILE A 100 -18.86 12.27 -3.10
CA ILE A 100 -18.78 10.84 -2.81
C ILE A 100 -17.58 10.21 -3.53
N ASN A 101 -17.42 10.48 -4.83
CA ASN A 101 -16.28 9.96 -5.58
C ASN A 101 -14.95 10.39 -4.94
N LYS A 102 -14.83 11.67 -4.56
CA LYS A 102 -13.61 12.20 -3.96
C LYS A 102 -13.30 11.63 -2.59
N ILE A 103 -14.31 11.50 -1.71
CA ILE A 103 -14.08 10.97 -0.36
C ILE A 103 -13.77 9.46 -0.40
N VAL A 104 -14.45 8.71 -1.27
CA VAL A 104 -14.21 7.27 -1.46
C VAL A 104 -12.83 7.04 -2.05
N SER A 105 -12.45 7.77 -3.11
CA SER A 105 -11.13 7.64 -3.74
C SER A 105 -10.00 7.90 -2.73
N ASN A 106 -10.14 8.94 -1.91
CA ASN A 106 -9.16 9.29 -0.89
C ASN A 106 -9.03 8.19 0.17
N ARG A 107 -10.14 7.55 0.57
CA ARG A 107 -10.12 6.46 1.56
C ARG A 107 -9.50 5.19 1.01
N VAL A 108 -9.82 4.82 -0.22
CA VAL A 108 -9.18 3.72 -0.94
C VAL A 108 -7.67 3.95 -1.00
N GLU A 109 -7.23 5.14 -1.38
CA GLU A 109 -5.81 5.48 -1.44
C GLU A 109 -5.11 5.39 -0.08
N GLN A 110 -5.73 5.94 0.98
CA GLN A 110 -5.20 5.83 2.35
C GLN A 110 -5.06 4.37 2.77
N HIS A 111 -6.05 3.54 2.45
CA HIS A 111 -6.04 2.12 2.78
C HIS A 111 -4.94 1.39 2.02
N VAL A 112 -4.85 1.57 0.70
CA VAL A 112 -3.81 0.97 -0.15
C VAL A 112 -2.41 1.38 0.33
N ASN A 113 -2.17 2.67 0.58
CA ASN A 113 -0.87 3.14 1.05
C ASN A 113 -0.50 2.54 2.41
N LYS A 114 -1.47 2.39 3.31
CA LYS A 114 -1.27 1.71 4.59
C LYS A 114 -0.92 0.24 4.39
N MET A 115 -1.62 -0.45 3.50
CA MET A 115 -1.35 -1.86 3.18
C MET A 115 0.05 -2.05 2.61
N LEU A 116 0.47 -1.21 1.65
CA LEU A 116 1.81 -1.25 1.05
C LEU A 116 2.91 -1.03 2.09
N ARG A 117 2.75 -0.04 2.97
CA ARG A 117 3.69 0.19 4.08
C ARG A 117 3.76 -0.98 5.06
N ASN A 118 2.64 -1.68 5.28
CA ASN A 118 2.58 -2.84 6.18
C ASN A 118 3.13 -4.12 5.54
N SER A 119 2.96 -4.30 4.22
CA SER A 119 3.43 -5.47 3.49
C SER A 119 4.95 -5.46 3.33
N ASP A 120 5.53 -4.27 3.16
CA ASP A 120 6.94 -4.08 2.81
C ASP A 120 7.62 -2.95 3.63
N PRO A 121 8.48 -3.32 4.61
CA PRO A 121 9.27 -2.36 5.39
C PRO A 121 10.21 -1.48 4.54
N PHE A 122 10.72 -1.98 3.42
CA PHE A 122 11.60 -1.23 2.52
C PHE A 122 10.83 -0.15 1.77
N PHE A 123 9.66 -0.50 1.24
CA PHE A 123 8.74 0.47 0.64
C PHE A 123 8.44 1.61 1.62
N ALA A 124 8.12 1.28 2.88
CA ALA A 124 7.84 2.27 3.91
C ALA A 124 9.04 3.20 4.16
N LYS A 125 10.26 2.65 4.26
CA LYS A 125 11.48 3.43 4.47
C LYS A 125 11.78 4.36 3.29
N ILE A 126 11.76 3.83 2.08
CA ILE A 126 12.04 4.59 0.85
C ILE A 126 11.00 5.69 0.68
N LEU A 127 9.71 5.39 0.88
CA LEU A 127 8.64 6.39 0.82
C LEU A 127 8.86 7.52 1.83
N THR A 128 9.21 7.22 3.08
CA THR A 128 9.53 8.26 4.07
C THR A 128 10.74 9.10 3.65
N THR A 129 11.78 8.49 3.06
CA THR A 129 12.92 9.22 2.52
C THR A 129 12.53 10.12 1.35
N VAL A 130 11.72 9.62 0.40
CA VAL A 130 11.19 10.42 -0.71
C VAL A 130 10.33 11.58 -0.20
N GLU A 131 9.43 11.34 0.77
CA GLU A 131 8.60 12.39 1.38
C GLU A 131 9.45 13.49 2.04
N HIS A 132 10.55 13.11 2.69
CA HIS A 132 11.52 14.06 3.24
C HIS A 132 12.19 14.90 2.15
N TYR A 133 12.55 14.28 1.01
CA TYR A 133 13.12 15.02 -0.13
C TYR A 133 12.10 15.94 -0.77
N ILE A 134 10.85 15.50 -0.97
CA ILE A 134 9.75 16.35 -1.48
C ILE A 134 9.68 17.61 -0.63
N ASN A 135 9.59 17.47 0.70
CA ASN A 135 9.46 18.59 1.64
C ASN A 135 10.69 19.53 1.67
N LYS A 136 11.87 19.06 1.24
CA LYS A 136 13.11 19.87 1.17
C LYS A 136 13.35 20.50 -0.20
N SER A 137 12.60 20.06 -1.21
CA SER A 137 12.68 20.54 -2.59
C SER A 137 11.49 21.44 -2.90
N SER A 138 11.53 22.19 -4.00
CA SER A 138 10.39 22.96 -4.51
C SER A 138 9.35 22.05 -5.19
N CYS A 139 8.88 21.03 -4.46
CA CYS A 139 7.91 20.05 -4.92
C CYS A 139 6.72 19.94 -3.96
N LYS A 140 5.58 19.53 -4.48
CA LYS A 140 4.39 19.18 -3.67
C LYS A 140 3.68 17.94 -4.20
N LYS A 141 2.80 17.38 -3.37
CA LYS A 141 1.96 16.23 -3.71
C LYS A 141 0.59 16.71 -4.20
N LEU A 142 0.18 16.24 -5.37
CA LEU A 142 -1.18 16.41 -5.89
C LEU A 142 -1.84 15.06 -6.13
N ASN A 143 -3.15 14.99 -5.93
CA ASN A 143 -3.94 13.79 -6.26
C ASN A 143 -4.54 13.97 -7.66
N HIS A 144 -4.23 13.03 -8.57
CA HIS A 144 -4.76 13.00 -9.93
C HIS A 144 -5.30 11.60 -10.23
N PHE A 145 -6.60 11.52 -10.54
CA PHE A 145 -7.35 10.26 -10.74
C PHE A 145 -7.06 9.15 -9.70
N GLY A 146 -6.96 9.53 -8.42
CA GLY A 146 -6.70 8.58 -7.33
C GLY A 146 -5.25 8.14 -7.21
N ARG A 147 -4.31 8.89 -7.82
CA ARG A 147 -2.87 8.70 -7.70
C ARG A 147 -2.23 9.96 -7.11
N ILE A 148 -1.49 9.80 -6.01
CA ILE A 148 -0.55 10.84 -5.58
C ILE A 148 0.60 10.94 -6.58
N CYS A 149 0.75 12.13 -7.14
CA CYS A 149 1.86 12.52 -7.99
C CYS A 149 2.66 13.63 -7.33
N VAL A 150 3.97 13.62 -7.55
CA VAL A 150 4.89 14.69 -7.17
C VAL A 150 4.99 15.65 -8.36
N VAL A 151 4.79 16.94 -8.10
CA VAL A 151 4.90 18.00 -9.10
C VAL A 151 5.75 19.14 -8.54
N ASN A 152 6.23 20.02 -9.42
CA ASN A 152 6.83 21.28 -9.00
C ASN A 152 5.83 22.11 -8.17
N GLU A 153 6.33 22.85 -7.18
CA GLU A 153 5.51 23.65 -6.27
C GLU A 153 4.58 24.65 -6.98
N ASN A 154 4.99 25.16 -8.15
CA ASN A 154 4.24 26.11 -8.96
C ASN A 154 3.03 25.51 -9.68
N ILE A 155 2.92 24.17 -9.76
CA ILE A 155 1.85 23.49 -10.50
C ILE A 155 0.63 23.30 -9.59
N PHE A 156 -0.51 23.92 -9.87
CA PHE A 156 -1.71 23.80 -9.01
C PHE A 156 -2.59 22.61 -9.36
N GLU A 157 -2.60 22.21 -10.62
CA GLU A 157 -3.38 21.09 -11.13
C GLU A 157 -2.59 20.35 -12.22
N ILE A 158 -2.94 19.08 -12.41
CA ILE A 158 -2.38 18.24 -13.48
C ILE A 158 -3.41 18.23 -14.61
N THR A 159 -3.05 18.86 -15.73
CA THR A 159 -3.95 19.10 -16.87
C THR A 159 -3.89 18.01 -17.93
N ASP A 160 -2.75 17.32 -18.03
CA ASP A 160 -2.48 16.33 -19.07
C ASP A 160 -2.23 14.92 -18.50
N THR A 161 -2.03 13.98 -19.42
CA THR A 161 -1.76 12.58 -19.12
C THR A 161 -0.46 12.44 -18.33
N VAL A 162 -0.56 11.78 -17.18
CA VAL A 162 0.59 11.38 -16.37
C VAL A 162 1.11 10.04 -16.87
N ILE A 163 2.43 9.90 -16.92
CA ILE A 163 3.11 8.65 -17.24
C ILE A 163 2.52 7.46 -16.44
N ASN A 164 2.24 6.37 -17.13
CA ASN A 164 1.74 5.16 -16.49
C ASN A 164 2.88 4.34 -15.84
N ASP A 165 2.54 3.31 -15.08
CA ASP A 165 3.54 2.58 -14.29
C ASP A 165 4.47 1.73 -15.12
N ASP A 166 3.96 1.13 -16.20
CA ASP A 166 4.75 0.25 -17.04
C ASP A 166 5.84 1.07 -17.76
N GLU A 167 5.47 2.22 -18.30
CA GLU A 167 6.40 3.19 -18.88
C GLU A 167 7.35 3.79 -17.84
N PHE A 168 6.84 4.13 -16.65
CA PHE A 168 7.69 4.65 -15.57
C PHE A 168 8.72 3.60 -15.11
N SER A 169 8.35 2.32 -15.09
CA SER A 169 9.21 1.24 -14.59
C SER A 169 10.44 1.02 -15.46
N VAL A 170 10.35 1.32 -16.76
CA VAL A 170 11.44 1.16 -17.73
C VAL A 170 12.32 2.40 -17.87
N LEU A 171 12.04 3.46 -17.12
CA LEU A 171 12.85 4.69 -17.17
C LEU A 171 14.34 4.40 -16.90
N PRO A 172 15.25 5.12 -17.59
CA PRO A 172 16.69 4.95 -17.43
C PRO A 172 17.17 5.10 -15.98
N ALA A 173 18.05 4.19 -15.53
CA ALA A 173 18.52 4.16 -14.14
C ALA A 173 19.33 5.41 -13.74
N ASN A 174 20.00 6.04 -14.70
CA ASN A 174 20.79 7.27 -14.49
C ASN A 174 19.95 8.45 -13.97
N LEU A 175 18.66 8.50 -14.27
CA LEU A 175 17.74 9.53 -13.76
C LEU A 175 17.58 9.48 -12.23
N PHE A 176 17.91 8.34 -11.61
CA PHE A 176 17.66 8.07 -10.18
C PHE A 176 18.93 8.07 -9.32
N LEU A 177 20.11 8.33 -9.91
CA LEU A 177 21.40 8.21 -9.22
C LEU A 177 21.70 9.38 -8.27
N GLU A 178 21.27 10.59 -8.63
CA GLU A 178 21.60 11.82 -7.89
C GLU A 178 20.41 12.34 -7.07
N ASN A 179 20.50 12.23 -5.74
CA ASN A 179 19.39 12.60 -4.86
C ASN A 179 18.97 14.07 -4.90
N LYS A 180 19.92 14.98 -5.06
CA LYS A 180 19.62 16.42 -5.09
C LYS A 180 18.92 16.82 -6.37
N GLU A 181 19.27 16.14 -7.46
CA GLU A 181 18.74 16.39 -8.80
C GLU A 181 17.66 15.37 -9.20
N LEU A 182 17.21 14.49 -8.29
CA LEU A 182 16.24 13.44 -8.58
C LEU A 182 14.96 14.00 -9.21
N PHE A 183 14.34 14.99 -8.57
CA PHE A 183 13.12 15.60 -9.10
C PHE A 183 13.37 16.46 -10.34
N PRO A 184 14.37 17.37 -10.37
CA PRO A 184 14.74 18.09 -11.59
C PRO A 184 14.98 17.19 -12.80
N ASN A 185 15.79 16.13 -12.65
CA ASN A 185 16.10 15.20 -13.73
C ASN A 185 14.86 14.49 -14.24
N LEU A 186 14.00 14.02 -13.33
CA LEU A 186 12.75 13.35 -13.71
C LEU A 186 11.76 14.31 -14.36
N PHE A 187 11.62 15.53 -13.87
CA PHE A 187 10.73 16.53 -14.48
C PHE A 187 11.20 16.91 -15.88
N ASN A 188 12.50 17.19 -16.04
CA ASN A 188 13.09 17.54 -17.34
C ASN A 188 12.92 16.39 -18.33
N PHE A 189 13.22 15.15 -17.92
CA PHE A 189 13.03 13.98 -18.77
C PHE A 189 11.56 13.81 -19.19
N LEU A 190 10.61 13.94 -18.26
CA LEU A 190 9.19 13.83 -18.60
C LEU A 190 8.75 14.94 -19.57
N SER A 191 9.24 16.17 -19.40
CA SER A 191 8.86 17.29 -20.27
C SER A 191 9.56 17.31 -21.63
N GLU A 192 10.80 16.83 -21.72
CA GLU A 192 11.64 16.95 -22.92
C GLU A 192 11.65 15.66 -23.75
N GLU A 193 11.59 14.49 -23.10
CA GLU A 193 11.76 13.18 -23.74
C GLU A 193 10.47 12.36 -23.80
N THR A 194 9.35 12.88 -23.27
CA THR A 194 8.05 12.20 -23.30
C THR A 194 6.90 13.16 -23.63
N GLU A 195 5.74 12.62 -23.99
CA GLU A 195 4.50 13.38 -24.20
C GLU A 195 3.69 13.56 -22.89
N HIS A 196 4.25 13.17 -21.74
CA HIS A 196 3.55 13.18 -20.47
C HIS A 196 3.70 14.50 -19.73
N PHE A 197 2.69 14.83 -18.94
CA PHE A 197 2.78 15.92 -17.98
C PHE A 197 3.93 15.65 -16.98
N PRO A 198 4.72 16.66 -16.57
CA PRO A 198 5.82 16.51 -15.61
C PRO A 198 5.32 16.29 -14.17
N ALA A 199 4.63 15.18 -13.97
CA ALA A 199 4.12 14.67 -12.71
C ALA A 199 4.66 13.26 -12.50
N ILE A 200 5.28 13.04 -11.35
CA ILE A 200 5.93 11.78 -11.03
C ILE A 200 5.00 10.95 -10.13
N PRO A 201 4.50 9.78 -10.56
CA PRO A 201 3.69 8.92 -9.71
C PRO A 201 4.50 8.44 -8.49
N LEU A 202 4.07 8.79 -7.28
CA LEU A 202 4.87 8.62 -6.07
C LEU A 202 5.19 7.16 -5.76
N ASN A 203 4.20 6.28 -5.86
CA ASN A 203 4.41 4.86 -5.56
C ASN A 203 5.33 4.21 -6.60
N SER A 204 5.23 4.61 -7.87
CA SER A 204 6.05 4.10 -8.97
C SER A 204 7.50 4.54 -8.81
N LEU A 205 7.73 5.77 -8.34
CA LEU A 205 9.05 6.23 -7.90
C LEU A 205 9.61 5.35 -6.78
N VAL A 206 8.84 5.06 -5.74
CA VAL A 206 9.29 4.22 -4.62
C VAL A 206 9.65 2.81 -5.09
N TYR A 207 8.83 2.19 -5.93
CA TYR A 207 9.12 0.87 -6.50
C TYR A 207 10.38 0.86 -7.36
N LYS A 208 10.55 1.87 -8.23
CA LYS A 208 11.74 2.00 -9.08
C LYS A 208 13.01 2.17 -8.24
N LEU A 209 12.96 3.02 -7.21
CA LEU A 209 14.08 3.17 -6.27
C LEU A 209 14.38 1.88 -5.49
N LYS A 210 13.36 1.13 -5.07
CA LYS A 210 13.55 -0.18 -4.44
C LYS A 210 14.24 -1.16 -5.39
N TYR A 211 13.76 -1.27 -6.62
CA TYR A 211 14.33 -2.14 -7.65
C TYR A 211 15.79 -1.82 -7.93
N LEU A 212 16.13 -0.54 -8.09
CA LEU A 212 17.51 -0.11 -8.33
C LEU A 212 18.44 -0.43 -7.14
N ASN A 213 17.94 -0.31 -5.90
CA ASN A 213 18.71 -0.71 -4.72
C ASN A 213 19.02 -2.23 -4.73
N VAL A 214 18.07 -3.07 -5.14
CA VAL A 214 18.31 -4.52 -5.29
C VAL A 214 19.34 -4.81 -6.38
N GLN A 215 19.25 -4.14 -7.55
CA GLN A 215 20.17 -4.37 -8.67
C GLN A 215 21.59 -3.84 -8.43
N SER A 216 21.74 -2.76 -7.66
CA SER A 216 23.06 -2.22 -7.29
C SER A 216 23.94 -3.20 -6.48
N PHE A 217 23.37 -4.32 -6.03
CA PHE A 217 24.08 -5.41 -5.36
C PHE A 217 24.59 -6.49 -6.33
N THR A 218 23.92 -6.72 -7.47
CA THR A 218 24.32 -7.74 -8.45
C THR A 218 25.34 -7.22 -9.48
N ALA A 219 25.40 -5.91 -9.69
CA ALA A 219 26.42 -5.27 -10.52
C ALA A 219 27.42 -4.51 -9.63
N SER A 220 28.64 -5.01 -9.49
CA SER A 220 29.70 -4.45 -8.63
C SER A 220 30.23 -3.05 -9.01
N GLU A 221 29.55 -2.27 -9.86
CA GLU A 221 30.09 -0.99 -10.36
C GLU A 221 29.01 0.07 -10.58
N ILE A 222 28.41 0.62 -9.51
CA ILE A 222 27.86 1.98 -9.57
C ILE A 222 28.10 2.68 -8.23
N THR A 223 29.14 3.52 -8.17
CA THR A 223 29.35 4.49 -7.10
C THR A 223 28.32 5.60 -7.22
N ALA A 224 27.14 5.42 -6.61
CA ALA A 224 26.15 6.48 -6.43
C ALA A 224 25.83 6.62 -4.94
N SER A 225 26.40 7.66 -4.33
CA SER A 225 26.05 8.09 -2.98
C SER A 225 24.84 9.01 -3.03
N HIS A 226 23.79 8.67 -2.28
CA HIS A 226 23.18 9.50 -1.22
C HIS A 226 21.76 9.03 -0.82
N LEU A 227 21.11 8.12 -1.54
CA LEU A 227 20.08 7.28 -0.91
C LEU A 227 20.86 6.31 -0.01
N PRO A 228 20.43 6.03 1.24
CA PRO A 228 21.10 5.00 2.02
C PRO A 228 21.08 3.75 1.15
N LYS A 229 22.27 3.21 0.83
CA LYS A 229 22.37 1.93 0.13
C LYS A 229 21.75 0.92 1.08
N ILE A 230 20.47 0.64 0.89
CA ILE A 230 19.78 -0.32 1.73
C ILE A 230 20.27 -1.66 1.21
N GLU A 231 21.09 -2.33 2.00
CA GLU A 231 21.53 -3.70 1.74
C GLU A 231 20.35 -4.63 2.03
N ILE A 232 19.37 -4.61 1.12
CA ILE A 232 18.09 -5.33 1.26
C ILE A 232 18.38 -6.81 1.54
N GLU A 233 19.30 -7.43 0.79
CA GLU A 233 19.67 -8.83 0.95
C GLU A 233 20.23 -9.11 2.35
N GLU A 234 21.20 -8.33 2.81
CA GLU A 234 21.86 -8.53 4.11
C GLU A 234 20.90 -8.29 5.27
N ILE A 235 20.09 -7.22 5.18
CA ILE A 235 19.09 -6.86 6.19
C ILE A 235 18.00 -7.94 6.27
N VAL A 236 17.51 -8.43 5.13
CA VAL A 236 16.52 -9.52 5.10
C VAL A 236 17.11 -10.79 5.68
N CYS A 237 18.32 -11.17 5.27
CA CYS A 237 19.01 -12.36 5.80
C CYS A 237 19.24 -12.25 7.31
N ALA A 238 19.65 -11.09 7.82
CA ALA A 238 19.83 -10.85 9.24
C ALA A 238 18.50 -10.93 10.01
N GLY A 239 17.43 -10.32 9.47
CA GLY A 239 16.08 -10.40 10.05
C GLY A 239 15.53 -11.84 10.08
N LEU A 240 15.72 -12.60 9.00
CA LEU A 240 15.36 -14.01 8.93
C LEU A 240 16.14 -14.81 9.98
N ASN A 241 17.47 -14.68 10.02
CA ASN A 241 18.32 -15.42 10.96
C ASN A 241 17.96 -15.12 12.43
N SER A 242 17.67 -13.87 12.77
CA SER A 242 17.19 -13.48 14.11
C SER A 242 15.86 -14.17 14.46
N THR A 243 14.95 -14.23 13.48
CA THR A 243 13.63 -14.87 13.64
C THR A 243 13.75 -16.39 13.76
N LEU A 244 14.59 -17.03 12.96
CA LEU A 244 14.84 -18.48 13.02
C LEU A 244 15.49 -18.88 14.35
N LYS A 245 16.38 -18.04 14.91
CA LYS A 245 16.94 -18.24 16.26
C LYS A 245 15.84 -18.22 17.32
N LYS A 246 14.93 -17.24 17.27
CA LYS A 246 13.78 -17.16 18.20
C LYS A 246 12.79 -18.31 18.02
N LEU A 247 12.52 -18.76 16.79
CA LEU A 247 11.74 -19.96 16.53
C LEU A 247 12.36 -21.18 17.22
N GLY A 248 13.67 -21.36 17.06
CA GLY A 248 14.42 -22.43 17.72
C GLY A 248 14.36 -22.36 19.25
N SER A 249 14.67 -21.20 19.84
CA SER A 249 14.80 -21.05 21.30
C SER A 249 13.47 -20.99 22.05
N ASP A 250 12.43 -20.38 21.46
CA ASP A 250 11.21 -20.02 22.20
C ASP A 250 10.02 -20.93 21.88
N TYR A 251 10.05 -21.61 20.73
CA TYR A 251 8.97 -22.47 20.26
C TYR A 251 9.39 -23.94 20.20
N ILE A 252 10.49 -24.26 19.52
CA ILE A 252 10.96 -25.64 19.37
C ILE A 252 11.55 -26.17 20.69
N ALA A 253 12.54 -25.47 21.26
CA ALA A 253 13.20 -25.90 22.50
C ALA A 253 12.28 -25.92 23.73
N ARG A 254 11.13 -25.23 23.66
CA ARG A 254 10.09 -25.23 24.71
C ARG A 254 8.93 -26.17 24.40
N TYR A 255 9.06 -27.04 23.40
CA TYR A 255 8.04 -28.00 22.95
C TYR A 255 6.67 -27.37 22.64
N LYS A 256 6.63 -26.09 22.25
CA LYS A 256 5.38 -25.44 21.83
C LYS A 256 4.95 -25.88 20.43
N ILE A 257 5.91 -26.34 19.62
CA ILE A 257 5.73 -26.93 18.30
C ILE A 257 6.68 -28.13 18.18
N SER A 258 6.33 -29.11 17.33
CA SER A 258 7.24 -30.22 17.02
C SER A 258 8.41 -29.76 16.16
N ASP A 259 9.47 -30.55 16.10
CA ASP A 259 10.60 -30.29 15.19
C ASP A 259 10.17 -30.26 13.72
N GLU A 260 9.25 -31.15 13.33
CA GLU A 260 8.64 -31.20 12.00
C GLU A 260 7.87 -29.91 11.65
N ASP A 261 7.01 -29.44 12.57
CA ASP A 261 6.30 -28.17 12.43
C ASP A 261 7.31 -27.01 12.39
N GLY A 262 8.37 -27.09 13.19
CA GLY A 262 9.49 -26.14 13.20
C GLY A 262 10.14 -26.00 11.82
N ASP A 263 10.47 -27.11 11.17
CA ASP A 263 11.05 -27.11 9.83
C ASP A 263 10.09 -26.58 8.76
N LEU A 264 8.79 -26.85 8.90
CA LEU A 264 7.75 -26.25 8.07
C LEU A 264 7.77 -24.72 8.17
N PHE A 265 7.83 -24.18 9.38
CA PHE A 265 7.94 -22.73 9.61
C PHE A 265 9.23 -22.15 9.04
N LYS A 266 10.39 -22.83 9.16
CA LYS A 266 11.66 -22.35 8.59
C LYS A 266 11.57 -22.17 7.08
N LYS A 267 10.99 -23.16 6.37
CA LYS A 267 10.80 -23.09 4.91
C LYS A 267 9.84 -21.96 4.53
N ALA A 268 8.71 -21.84 5.22
CA ALA A 268 7.74 -20.76 4.97
C ALA A 268 8.35 -19.37 5.23
N LEU A 269 9.11 -19.19 6.32
CA LEU A 269 9.79 -17.92 6.62
C LEU A 269 10.86 -17.57 5.58
N THR A 270 11.53 -18.57 5.01
CA THR A 270 12.52 -18.38 3.94
C THR A 270 11.83 -17.88 2.66
N ASP A 271 10.70 -18.47 2.28
CA ASP A 271 9.90 -17.99 1.13
C ASP A 271 9.39 -16.56 1.36
N ILE A 272 8.91 -16.26 2.57
CA ILE A 272 8.46 -14.90 2.95
C ILE A 272 9.63 -13.90 2.86
N ALA A 273 10.83 -14.30 3.30
CA ALA A 273 12.02 -13.46 3.20
C ALA A 273 12.37 -13.16 1.73
N GLU A 274 12.24 -14.14 0.85
CA GLU A 274 12.44 -13.93 -0.59
C GLU A 274 11.39 -12.98 -1.19
N ASP A 275 10.12 -13.11 -0.80
CA ASP A 275 9.05 -12.20 -1.23
C ASP A 275 9.26 -10.76 -0.73
N LEU A 276 9.80 -10.59 0.49
CA LEU A 276 10.16 -9.26 1.02
C LEU A 276 11.16 -8.53 0.11
N LYS A 277 12.14 -9.25 -0.44
CA LYS A 277 13.10 -8.68 -1.41
C LYS A 277 12.39 -8.25 -2.69
N ASN A 278 11.44 -9.07 -3.16
CA ASN A 278 10.80 -8.94 -4.47
C ASN A 278 9.49 -8.13 -4.51
N GLY A 279 9.07 -7.52 -3.39
CA GLY A 279 7.91 -6.62 -3.40
C GLY A 279 7.16 -6.50 -2.09
N GLY A 280 7.39 -7.41 -1.13
CA GLY A 280 6.63 -7.50 0.10
C GLY A 280 5.90 -8.83 0.22
N VAL A 281 5.29 -9.07 1.39
CA VAL A 281 4.69 -10.36 1.74
C VAL A 281 3.24 -10.44 1.28
N SER A 282 2.87 -11.57 0.67
CA SER A 282 1.47 -11.86 0.32
C SER A 282 0.60 -12.04 1.58
N PRO A 283 -0.64 -11.51 1.63
CA PRO A 283 -1.53 -11.63 2.79
C PRO A 283 -1.99 -13.07 3.06
N GLY A 284 -1.89 -13.97 2.07
CA GLY A 284 -2.26 -15.37 2.21
C GLY A 284 -1.20 -16.19 2.93
N LEU A 285 -0.92 -15.94 4.21
CA LEU A 285 0.15 -16.62 4.96
C LEU A 285 0.05 -18.16 4.97
N TYR A 286 -1.19 -18.67 4.90
CA TYR A 286 -1.47 -20.09 4.72
C TYR A 286 -0.72 -20.69 3.52
N LYS A 287 -0.64 -19.99 2.39
CA LYS A 287 -0.03 -20.49 1.15
C LYS A 287 1.46 -20.82 1.33
N TYR A 288 2.17 -20.07 2.17
CA TYR A 288 3.58 -20.35 2.45
C TYR A 288 3.77 -21.68 3.18
N LEU A 289 2.88 -22.02 4.12
CA LEU A 289 2.94 -23.33 4.79
C LEU A 289 2.41 -24.44 3.89
N GLN A 290 1.33 -24.20 3.16
CA GLN A 290 0.73 -25.17 2.24
C GLN A 290 1.72 -25.63 1.16
N LYS A 291 2.54 -24.72 0.63
CA LYS A 291 3.60 -25.04 -0.34
C LYS A 291 4.58 -26.12 0.16
N HIS A 292 4.73 -26.26 1.48
CA HIS A 292 5.62 -27.22 2.12
C HIS A 292 4.86 -28.34 2.87
N SER A 293 3.52 -28.33 2.84
CA SER A 293 2.65 -29.35 3.44
C SER A 293 1.34 -29.43 2.65
N GLU A 294 1.29 -30.34 1.68
CA GLU A 294 0.14 -30.49 0.76
C GLU A 294 -1.15 -30.90 1.47
N GLU A 295 -1.04 -31.60 2.60
CA GLU A 295 -2.19 -32.07 3.40
C GLU A 295 -2.72 -31.02 4.38
N LEU A 296 -2.05 -29.87 4.52
CA LEU A 296 -2.45 -28.84 5.48
C LEU A 296 -3.78 -28.20 5.06
N SER A 297 -4.84 -28.45 5.82
CA SER A 297 -6.13 -27.81 5.60
C SER A 297 -6.12 -26.33 6.07
N LYS A 298 -6.99 -25.50 5.47
CA LYS A 298 -7.19 -24.11 5.94
C LYS A 298 -7.69 -24.04 7.38
N GLU A 299 -8.46 -25.03 7.82
CA GLU A 299 -9.01 -25.07 9.18
C GLU A 299 -7.92 -25.37 10.20
N ASP A 300 -7.05 -26.33 9.92
CA ASP A 300 -5.93 -26.69 10.78
C ASP A 300 -4.92 -25.55 10.87
N TYR A 301 -4.65 -24.89 9.74
CA TYR A 301 -3.84 -23.67 9.73
C TYR A 301 -4.40 -22.60 10.68
N ARG A 302 -5.70 -22.29 10.58
CA ARG A 302 -6.33 -21.26 11.42
C ARG A 302 -6.26 -21.60 12.90
N LYS A 303 -6.48 -22.86 13.27
CA LYS A 303 -6.48 -23.30 14.68
C LYS A 303 -5.08 -23.41 15.28
N LYS A 304 -4.12 -23.96 14.52
CA LYS A 304 -2.82 -24.38 15.06
C LYS A 304 -1.65 -23.45 14.71
N TYR A 305 -1.61 -22.94 13.48
CA TYR A 305 -0.39 -22.33 12.94
C TYR A 305 -0.48 -20.82 12.68
N HIS A 306 -1.69 -20.28 12.47
CA HIS A 306 -1.90 -18.89 12.06
C HIS A 306 -1.24 -17.87 12.98
N ASN A 307 -1.56 -17.93 14.28
CA ASN A 307 -1.04 -17.00 15.28
C ASN A 307 0.49 -17.07 15.42
N ILE A 308 1.06 -18.27 15.25
CA ILE A 308 2.51 -18.48 15.34
C ILE A 308 3.20 -17.86 14.12
N LEU A 309 2.72 -18.15 12.91
CA LEU A 309 3.30 -17.59 11.68
C LEU A 309 3.17 -16.07 11.64
N GLU A 310 2.01 -15.52 12.01
CA GLU A 310 1.78 -14.09 12.07
C GLU A 310 2.73 -13.40 13.06
N TYR A 311 2.92 -13.99 14.24
CA TYR A 311 3.87 -13.50 15.22
C TYR A 311 5.32 -13.50 14.70
N LEU A 312 5.76 -14.61 14.11
CA LEU A 312 7.12 -14.74 13.56
C LEU A 312 7.35 -13.76 12.40
N LEU A 313 6.34 -13.55 11.54
CA LEU A 313 6.40 -12.55 10.49
C LEU A 313 6.54 -11.13 11.06
N LYS A 314 5.72 -10.79 12.05
CA LYS A 314 5.78 -9.48 12.72
C LYS A 314 7.14 -9.25 13.37
N LEU A 315 7.66 -10.28 14.02
CA LEU A 315 8.99 -10.27 14.60
C LEU A 315 10.07 -10.01 13.53
N MET A 316 10.06 -10.75 12.42
CA MET A 316 11.01 -10.55 11.32
C MET A 316 10.94 -9.13 10.75
N LYS A 317 9.74 -8.62 10.50
CA LYS A 317 9.53 -7.24 10.01
C LYS A 317 10.04 -6.20 11.01
N ASN A 318 9.86 -6.43 12.31
CA ASN A 318 10.37 -5.53 13.34
C ASN A 318 11.90 -5.52 13.38
N GLU A 319 12.55 -6.69 13.33
CA GLU A 319 14.01 -6.79 13.31
C GLU A 319 14.59 -6.07 12.08
N ILE A 320 13.98 -6.26 10.89
CA ILE A 320 14.31 -5.53 9.65
C ILE A 320 14.11 -4.02 9.85
N GLY A 321 12.98 -3.60 10.43
CA GLY A 321 12.66 -2.20 10.69
C GLY A 321 13.67 -1.52 11.63
N GLU A 322 14.17 -2.24 12.64
CA GLU A 322 15.19 -1.72 13.56
C GLU A 322 16.55 -1.53 12.87
N MET A 323 16.95 -2.45 11.99
CA MET A 323 18.16 -2.32 11.17
C MET A 323 18.04 -1.13 10.20
N LEU A 324 16.88 -0.98 9.53
CA LEU A 324 16.58 0.17 8.66
C LEU A 324 16.54 1.53 9.41
N ALA A 325 16.34 1.50 10.71
CA ALA A 325 16.40 2.68 11.58
C ALA A 325 17.80 2.94 12.16
N GLY A 326 18.78 2.08 11.91
CA GLY A 326 20.13 2.17 12.47
C GLY A 326 20.21 1.85 13.97
N LYS A 327 19.23 1.14 14.54
CA LYS A 327 19.17 0.83 15.97
C LYS A 327 19.83 -0.50 16.37
N LYS A 328 20.04 -1.38 15.39
CA LYS A 328 20.75 -2.66 15.51
C LYS A 328 21.71 -2.76 14.33
N MET A 329 22.98 -2.44 14.55
CA MET A 329 24.11 -2.91 13.74
C MET A 329 25.15 -3.46 14.70
#